data_AF-A0A6G1EYD5-F1
#
_entry.id   AF-A0A6G1EYD5-F1
#
_cell.length_a   1.000
_cell.length_b   1.000
_cell.length_c   1.000
_cell.angle_alpha   90.00
_cell.angle_beta   90.00
_cell.angle_gamma   90.00
#
_symmetry.space_group_name_H-M   'P 1'
#
loop_
_entity.id
_entity.type
_entity.pdbx_description
1 polymer ?
#
loop_
_entity_poly.entity_id
_entity_poly.type
_entity_poly.pdbx_seq_one_letter_code
_entity_poly.pdbx_strand_id
1 'polypeptide(L)'
;MSMKMCRLLVGLLLLASAGDSVTGRPTGCPGRCGDVDIPYPFGIGPKCSRGEGFEIACDTRNGSGDLVPTLAAASKSKPVSVTSLSVEPLPTAKVMLPVAYNCYNSSGNNID
;
A
#
# COMPACT_ATOMS: atom_id res chain seq x y z
N MET A 1 -0.28 59.28 10.08
CA MET A 1 -1.41 58.74 10.84
C MET A 1 -1.69 57.31 10.41
N SER A 2 -1.57 56.36 11.35
CA SER A 2 -2.01 54.98 11.22
C SER A 2 -3.52 54.88 11.46
N MET A 3 -4.27 54.23 10.56
CA MET A 3 -5.68 53.86 10.77
C MET A 3 -5.98 52.46 10.20
N LYS A 4 -5.64 51.46 11.03
CA LYS A 4 -6.46 50.30 11.40
C LYS A 4 -7.16 49.50 10.28
N MET A 5 -6.47 48.48 9.78
CA MET A 5 -7.10 47.28 9.21
C MET A 5 -7.66 46.43 10.38
N CYS A 6 -8.86 46.75 10.85
CA CYS A 6 -9.53 46.02 11.92
C CYS A 6 -10.30 44.83 11.34
N ARG A 7 -9.88 43.65 11.79
CA ARG A 7 -10.42 42.29 11.58
C ARG A 7 -11.96 42.21 11.45
N LEU A 8 -12.46 41.59 10.37
CA LEU A 8 -13.66 40.73 10.39
C LEU A 8 -13.91 40.07 9.01
N LEU A 9 -13.16 39.01 8.70
CA LEU A 9 -13.62 37.92 7.83
C LEU A 9 -13.10 36.60 8.40
N VAL A 10 -13.76 36.18 9.49
CA VAL A 10 -13.76 34.80 9.97
C VAL A 10 -14.74 34.02 9.08
N GLY A 11 -14.30 32.84 8.61
CA GLY A 11 -15.11 31.88 7.84
C GLY A 11 -14.72 31.91 6.36
N LEU A 12 -14.10 30.88 5.78
CA LEU A 12 -14.47 29.47 5.87
C LEU A 12 -13.22 28.63 5.53
N LEU A 13 -12.59 27.97 6.51
CA LEU A 13 -11.71 26.83 6.20
C LEU A 13 -12.62 25.64 5.88
N LEU A 14 -12.95 25.47 4.61
CA LEU A 14 -13.35 24.17 4.10
C LEU A 14 -12.11 23.27 4.18
N LEU A 15 -11.97 22.52 5.27
CA LEU A 15 -11.25 21.26 5.19
C LEU A 15 -12.11 20.34 4.31
N ALA A 16 -11.96 20.47 2.99
CA ALA A 16 -12.33 19.39 2.12
C ALA A 16 -11.39 18.23 2.50
N SER A 17 -11.90 17.27 3.27
CA SER A 17 -11.31 15.95 3.24
C SER A 17 -11.48 15.47 1.80
N ALA A 18 -10.41 15.53 1.00
CA ALA A 18 -10.31 14.70 -0.17
C ALA A 18 -10.40 13.26 0.36
N GLY A 19 -11.60 12.69 0.37
CA GLY A 19 -11.70 11.25 0.30
C GLY A 19 -11.07 10.90 -1.03
N ASP A 20 -9.96 10.18 -1.03
CA ASP A 20 -9.40 9.52 -2.19
C ASP A 20 -10.46 8.53 -2.72
N SER A 21 -11.45 9.05 -3.43
CA SER A 21 -12.20 8.26 -4.38
C SER A 21 -11.16 7.83 -5.40
N VAL A 22 -10.71 6.58 -5.31
CA VAL A 22 -9.81 5.91 -6.27
C VAL A 22 -10.45 6.02 -7.65
N THR A 23 -10.25 7.15 -8.32
CA THR A 23 -10.71 7.41 -9.67
C THR A 23 -9.90 6.50 -10.58
N GLY A 24 -10.56 5.47 -11.13
CA GLY A 24 -9.95 4.56 -12.10
C GLY A 24 -9.95 3.08 -11.73
N ARG A 25 -10.45 2.68 -10.55
CA ARG A 25 -10.60 1.24 -10.25
C ARG A 25 -11.70 0.62 -11.11
N PRO A 26 -11.46 -0.50 -11.83
CA PRO A 26 -12.51 -1.17 -12.59
C PRO A 26 -13.66 -1.65 -11.69
N THR A 27 -14.88 -1.62 -12.22
CA THR A 27 -16.08 -2.07 -11.52
C THR A 27 -15.97 -3.54 -11.11
N GLY A 28 -16.30 -3.86 -9.86
CA GLY A 28 -16.24 -5.22 -9.32
C GLY A 28 -14.87 -5.64 -8.76
N CYS A 29 -13.85 -4.78 -8.86
CA CYS A 29 -12.55 -5.06 -8.27
C CYS A 29 -12.50 -4.71 -6.77
N PRO A 30 -11.85 -5.53 -5.94
CA PRO A 30 -11.60 -5.21 -4.54
C PRO A 30 -10.77 -3.94 -4.41
N GLY A 31 -11.18 -3.06 -3.50
CA GLY A 31 -10.49 -1.78 -3.24
C GLY A 31 -9.52 -1.80 -2.08
N ARG A 32 -9.50 -2.90 -1.33
CA ARG A 32 -8.81 -2.97 -0.05
C ARG A 32 -8.49 -4.44 0.26
N CYS A 33 -7.42 -4.67 0.98
CA CYS A 33 -7.04 -5.98 1.52
C CYS A 33 -6.50 -5.79 2.94
N GLY A 34 -7.23 -6.29 3.94
CA GLY A 34 -6.95 -5.96 5.34
C GLY A 34 -6.99 -4.45 5.54
N ASP A 35 -5.86 -3.88 5.95
CA ASP A 35 -5.71 -2.45 6.23
C ASP A 35 -5.05 -1.65 5.10
N VAL A 36 -4.82 -2.27 3.94
CA VAL A 36 -4.18 -1.61 2.79
C VAL A 36 -5.21 -1.30 1.71
N ASP A 37 -5.33 -0.02 1.36
CA ASP A 37 -6.06 0.43 0.18
C ASP A 37 -5.34 0.03 -1.10
N ILE A 38 -6.11 -0.43 -2.09
CA ILE A 38 -5.62 -0.93 -3.38
C ILE A 38 -6.11 0.01 -4.49
N PRO A 39 -5.42 1.13 -4.73
CA PRO A 39 -5.78 2.04 -5.79
C PRO A 39 -5.31 1.53 -7.15
N TYR A 40 -6.05 1.82 -8.22
CA TYR A 40 -5.54 1.63 -9.58
C TYR A 40 -4.29 2.51 -9.77
N PRO A 41 -3.16 2.00 -10.31
CA PRO A 41 -3.03 0.85 -11.21
C PRO A 41 -2.87 -0.53 -10.54
N PHE A 42 -2.82 -0.62 -9.21
CA PHE A 42 -2.76 -1.89 -8.50
C PHE A 42 -4.12 -2.58 -8.48
N GLY A 43 -4.13 -3.92 -8.35
CA GLY A 43 -5.39 -4.64 -8.28
C GLY A 43 -5.29 -6.08 -7.85
N ILE A 44 -6.41 -6.57 -7.33
CA ILE A 44 -6.59 -7.96 -6.87
C ILE A 44 -7.51 -8.68 -7.85
N GLY A 45 -7.03 -9.78 -8.41
CA GLY A 45 -7.81 -10.60 -9.34
C GLY A 45 -7.72 -10.15 -10.80
N PRO A 46 -8.38 -10.91 -11.69
CA PRO A 46 -8.24 -10.75 -13.13
C PRO A 46 -8.79 -9.40 -13.60
N LYS A 47 -8.01 -8.68 -14.42
CA LYS A 47 -8.37 -7.37 -15.01
C LYS A 47 -8.59 -6.24 -13.99
N CYS A 48 -8.11 -6.40 -12.77
CA CYS A 48 -8.22 -5.38 -11.73
C CYS A 48 -6.98 -4.49 -11.60
N SER A 49 -5.83 -4.95 -12.09
CA SER A 49 -4.60 -4.18 -12.17
C SER A 49 -4.38 -3.65 -13.59
N ARG A 50 -3.44 -2.71 -13.74
CA ARG A 50 -2.96 -2.22 -15.05
C ARG A 50 -2.30 -3.31 -15.90
N GLY A 51 -1.82 -4.39 -15.28
CA GLY A 51 -1.09 -5.49 -15.92
C GLY A 51 0.02 -6.01 -15.02
N GLU A 52 0.94 -6.76 -15.63
CA GLU A 52 2.05 -7.42 -14.95
C GLU A 52 2.86 -6.46 -14.08
N GLY A 53 3.10 -6.85 -12.83
CA GLY A 53 3.84 -6.08 -11.84
C GLY A 53 2.97 -5.18 -10.97
N PHE A 54 1.67 -5.04 -11.28
CA PHE A 54 0.70 -4.29 -10.49
C PHE A 54 -0.29 -5.19 -9.74
N GLU A 55 -0.21 -6.50 -9.92
CA GLU A 55 -1.05 -7.46 -9.23
C GLU A 55 -0.69 -7.58 -7.75
N ILE A 56 -1.72 -7.54 -6.91
CA ILE A 56 -1.66 -7.76 -5.47
C ILE A 56 -2.40 -9.07 -5.18
N ALA A 57 -1.73 -9.98 -4.48
CA ALA A 57 -2.38 -11.14 -3.88
C ALA A 57 -2.94 -10.74 -2.51
N CYS A 58 -4.10 -11.29 -2.15
CA CYS A 58 -4.78 -10.99 -0.90
C CYS A 58 -5.27 -12.30 -0.29
N ASP A 59 -4.45 -12.87 0.60
CA ASP A 59 -4.68 -14.20 1.16
C ASP A 59 -4.89 -14.13 2.67
N THR A 60 -5.56 -15.14 3.23
CA THR A 60 -5.80 -15.23 4.66
C THR A 60 -4.54 -15.68 5.41
N ARG A 61 -4.18 -14.96 6.47
CA ARG A 61 -3.05 -15.32 7.34
C ARG A 61 -3.39 -16.52 8.19
N ASN A 62 -2.82 -17.69 7.86
CA ASN A 62 -2.86 -18.88 8.70
C ASN A 62 -4.27 -19.28 9.18
N GLY A 63 -5.30 -19.04 8.36
CA GLY A 63 -6.70 -19.34 8.69
C GLY A 63 -7.37 -18.45 9.74
N SER A 64 -6.73 -17.35 10.18
CA SER A 64 -7.33 -16.45 11.19
C SER A 64 -8.48 -15.58 10.66
N GLY A 65 -8.67 -15.53 9.34
CA GLY A 65 -9.56 -14.58 8.67
C GLY A 65 -8.91 -13.22 8.38
N ASP A 66 -7.72 -12.94 8.92
CA ASP A 66 -6.98 -11.71 8.62
C ASP A 66 -6.46 -11.76 7.18
N LEU A 67 -6.87 -10.80 6.36
CA LEU A 67 -6.38 -10.68 4.98
C LEU A 67 -5.04 -9.95 4.95
N VAL A 68 -4.07 -10.51 4.22
CA VAL A 68 -2.72 -9.96 4.08
C VAL A 68 -2.42 -9.68 2.61
N PRO A 69 -2.15 -8.42 2.24
CA PRO A 69 -1.75 -8.07 0.89
C PRO A 69 -0.27 -8.42 0.65
N THR A 70 0.02 -9.07 -0.48
CA THR A 70 1.38 -9.46 -0.87
C THR A 70 1.62 -9.19 -2.36
N LEU A 71 2.88 -9.04 -2.76
CA LEU A 71 3.23 -8.95 -4.18
C LEU A 71 2.90 -10.26 -4.89
N ALA A 72 2.04 -10.24 -5.90
CA ALA A 72 1.60 -11.46 -6.58
C ALA A 72 2.74 -12.18 -7.33
N ALA A 73 3.76 -11.42 -7.77
CA ALA A 73 4.95 -11.96 -8.44
C ALA A 73 5.99 -12.58 -7.48
N ALA A 74 5.83 -12.40 -6.16
CA ALA A 74 6.77 -12.96 -5.19
C ALA A 74 6.63 -14.48 -5.07
N SER A 75 7.69 -15.14 -4.58
CA SER A 75 7.65 -16.57 -4.32
C SER A 75 6.56 -16.91 -3.31
N LYS A 76 5.73 -17.91 -3.61
CA LYS A 76 4.71 -18.41 -2.67
C LYS A 76 5.32 -18.92 -1.36
N SER A 77 6.57 -19.38 -1.37
CA SER A 77 7.28 -19.86 -0.17
C SER A 77 7.83 -18.71 0.70
N LYS A 78 7.97 -17.52 0.13
CA LYS A 78 8.45 -16.31 0.82
C LYS A 78 7.63 -15.10 0.33
N PRO A 79 6.36 -14.99 0.77
CA PRO A 79 5.51 -13.89 0.36
C PRO A 79 6.10 -12.55 0.84
N VAL A 80 6.01 -11.54 -0.02
CA VAL A 80 6.47 -10.18 0.31
C VAL A 80 5.25 -9.34 0.65
N SER A 81 5.13 -8.97 1.92
CA SER A 81 3.96 -8.22 2.43
C SER A 81 3.98 -6.78 1.97
N VAL A 82 2.85 -6.29 1.48
CA VAL A 82 2.64 -4.88 1.10
C VAL A 82 2.12 -4.12 2.31
N THR A 83 2.67 -2.94 2.56
CA THR A 83 2.30 -2.09 3.71
C THR A 83 1.54 -0.85 3.29
N SER A 84 1.85 -0.29 2.12
CA SER A 84 1.10 0.82 1.52
C SER A 84 1.35 0.88 0.03
N LEU A 85 0.37 1.38 -0.71
CA LEU A 85 0.47 1.66 -2.14
C LEU A 85 0.26 3.15 -2.36
N SER A 86 1.07 3.75 -3.22
CA SER A 86 0.89 5.15 -3.64
C SER A 86 0.80 5.22 -5.16
N VAL A 87 -0.02 6.14 -5.65
CA VAL A 87 -0.20 6.42 -7.08
C VAL A 87 0.54 7.67 -7.53
N GLU A 88 0.73 8.63 -6.62
CA GLU A 88 1.41 9.89 -6.88
C GLU A 88 2.74 9.98 -6.12
N PRO A 89 3.77 10.62 -6.70
CA PRO A 89 3.85 11.14 -8.07
C PRO A 89 4.02 10.05 -9.15
N LEU A 90 4.36 8.82 -8.73
CA LEU A 90 4.49 7.62 -9.55
C LEU A 90 3.96 6.42 -8.76
N PRO A 91 3.45 5.36 -9.43
CA PRO A 91 3.01 4.16 -8.75
C PRO A 91 4.14 3.49 -7.97
N THR A 92 3.98 3.33 -6.65
CA THR A 92 4.97 2.68 -5.77
C THR A 92 4.30 1.74 -4.79
N ALA A 93 4.99 0.64 -4.48
CA ALA A 93 4.60 -0.30 -3.44
C ALA A 93 5.64 -0.30 -2.33
N LYS A 94 5.22 0.01 -1.10
CA LYS A 94 6.07 -0.13 0.08
C LYS A 94 5.87 -1.53 0.65
N VAL A 95 6.97 -2.27 0.78
CA VAL A 95 6.94 -3.67 1.20
C VAL A 95 7.80 -3.93 2.42
N MET A 96 7.47 -5.01 3.13
CA MET A 96 8.27 -5.55 4.21
C MET A 96 9.02 -6.79 3.70
N LEU A 97 10.34 -6.64 3.57
CA LEU A 97 11.23 -7.75 3.23
C LEU A 97 11.68 -8.48 4.49
N PRO A 98 11.97 -9.78 4.41
CA PRO A 98 12.62 -10.49 5.51
C PRO A 98 14.01 -9.88 5.76
N VAL A 99 14.41 -9.84 7.03
CA VAL A 99 15.76 -9.44 7.40
C VAL A 99 16.73 -10.47 6.85
N ALA A 100 17.66 -10.03 5.99
CA ALA A 100 18.75 -10.87 5.55
C ALA A 100 19.73 -11.06 6.71
N TYR A 101 20.04 -12.31 7.01
CA TYR A 101 21.04 -12.70 8.00
C TYR A 101 21.83 -13.89 7.46
N ASN A 102 23.06 -14.05 7.92
CA ASN A 102 23.86 -15.26 7.73
C ASN A 102 24.47 -15.60 9.08
N CYS A 103 24.42 -16.87 9.46
CA CYS A 103 25.04 -17.36 10.69
C CYS A 103 26.42 -17.94 10.39
N TYR A 104 27.40 -17.63 11.23
CA TYR A 104 28.76 -18.16 11.13
C TYR A 104 29.24 -18.74 12.47
N ASN A 105 29.99 -19.84 12.41
CA ASN A 105 30.65 -20.41 13.59
C ASN A 105 31.98 -19.72 13.91
N SER A 106 32.64 -20.14 15.00
CA SER A 106 33.93 -19.59 15.44
C SER A 106 35.07 -19.76 14.44
N SER A 107 34.93 -20.71 13.51
CA SER A 107 35.89 -20.94 12.42
C SER A 107 35.58 -20.13 11.16
N GLY A 108 34.50 -19.32 11.17
CA GLY A 108 34.07 -18.51 10.04
C GLY A 108 33.25 -19.27 8.99
N ASN A 109 32.83 -20.51 9.27
CA ASN A 109 32.01 -21.29 8.34
C ASN A 109 30.53 -20.93 8.52
N ASN A 110 29.80 -20.83 7.40
CA ASN A 110 28.35 -20.64 7.41
C ASN A 110 27.67 -21.88 8.04
N ILE A 111 26.66 -21.64 8.88
CA ILE A 111 25.94 -22.68 9.62
C ILE A 111 24.41 -22.56 9.48
N ASP A 112 23.94 -21.92 8.41
CA ASP A 112 22.50 -21.81 8.14
C ASP A 112 21.87 -23.18 7.82
#